data_AF-A0A0G4K747-F1
#
_entry.id   AF-A0A0G4K747-F1
#
_cell.length_a   1.000
_cell.length_b   1.000
_cell.length_c   1.000
_cell.angle_alpha   90.00
_cell.angle_beta   90.00
_cell.angle_gamma   90.00
#
_symmetry.space_group_name_H-M   'P 1'
#
loop_
_entity.id
_entity.type
_entity.pdbx_description
1 polymer ?
#
loop_
_entity_poly.entity_id
_entity_poly.type
_entity_poly.pdbx_seq_one_letter_code
_entity_poly.pdbx_strand_id
1 'polypeptide(L)'
;MKLFLLFPLFFFMLSCLTAPEIYLNKNVVYWKEYVANKSSSDIYQNIYRFDKNADMDFIVYGYKSKIKYKLFLMKEPNEAFYYKNVTLKSYIIESLPSLNLYEDALKNNDNSRLYINEYFNKTFSNKSIYLPIGFSFKDNNLYIAKKYGRDYTDRLSHWLRKNGYGMGKEWIPAINVDWNSYPIPMEHEIDWNDLEIIGKLF
;
A
#
# COMPACT_ATOMS: atom_id res chain seq x y z
N MET A 1 -24.21 -26.02 28.70
CA MET A 1 -23.75 -26.27 27.31
C MET A 1 -24.64 -25.46 26.39
N LYS A 2 -24.24 -24.51 25.54
CA LYS A 2 -22.95 -24.10 24.98
C LYS A 2 -23.05 -22.59 24.76
N LEU A 3 -22.14 -21.81 25.34
CA LEU A 3 -22.07 -20.36 25.14
C LEU A 3 -20.63 -19.98 24.77
N PHE A 4 -20.08 -20.56 23.70
CA PHE A 4 -18.72 -20.29 23.26
C PHE A 4 -18.57 -20.67 21.79
N LEU A 5 -19.10 -19.87 20.85
CA LEU A 5 -18.80 -20.03 19.42
C LEU A 5 -19.02 -18.71 18.62
N LEU A 6 -18.71 -17.55 19.23
CA LEU A 6 -18.78 -16.26 18.54
C LEU A 6 -17.48 -15.46 18.53
N PHE A 7 -16.37 -16.03 19.02
CA PHE A 7 -15.13 -15.29 19.23
C PHE A 7 -14.00 -15.41 18.18
N PRO A 8 -14.03 -16.21 17.08
CA PRO A 8 -12.94 -16.14 16.11
C PRO A 8 -13.18 -15.11 14.98
N LEU A 9 -14.42 -14.64 14.76
CA LEU A 9 -14.73 -13.73 13.64
C LEU A 9 -14.49 -12.25 13.95
N PHE A 10 -14.50 -11.86 15.23
CA PHE A 10 -14.29 -10.46 15.61
C PHE A 10 -12.80 -10.05 15.57
N PHE A 11 -11.88 -11.01 15.72
CA PHE A 11 -10.43 -10.76 15.70
C PHE A 11 -9.88 -10.45 14.30
N PHE A 12 -10.56 -10.86 13.22
CA PHE A 12 -10.12 -10.56 11.85
C PHE A 12 -10.56 -9.19 11.33
N MET A 13 -11.46 -8.49 12.03
CA MET A 13 -11.99 -7.18 11.58
C MET A 13 -11.23 -5.98 12.15
N LEU A 14 -10.33 -6.19 13.13
CA LEU A 14 -9.57 -5.12 13.79
C LEU A 14 -8.16 -4.89 13.21
N SER A 15 -7.65 -5.83 12.40
CA SER A 15 -6.27 -5.79 11.90
C SER A 15 -5.97 -4.64 10.93
N CYS A 16 -6.99 -3.95 10.42
CA CYS A 16 -6.81 -2.82 9.49
C CYS A 16 -6.84 -1.43 10.15
N LEU A 17 -7.17 -1.30 11.44
CA LEU A 17 -7.32 0.01 12.11
C LEU A 17 -6.21 0.29 13.13
N THR A 18 -5.56 -0.74 13.65
CA THR A 18 -4.46 -0.59 14.60
C THR A 18 -3.15 -0.40 13.87
N ALA A 19 -2.24 0.41 14.44
CA ALA A 19 -0.85 0.41 14.02
C ALA A 19 -0.36 -1.05 14.01
N PRO A 20 0.23 -1.53 12.92
CA PRO A 20 0.62 -2.92 12.84
C PRO A 20 1.67 -3.17 13.93
N GLU A 21 1.63 -4.34 14.58
CA GLU A 21 2.56 -4.69 15.65
C GLU A 21 3.97 -4.87 15.09
N ILE A 22 4.92 -4.05 15.54
CA ILE A 22 6.29 -4.07 15.00
C ILE A 22 6.99 -5.35 15.45
N TYR A 23 7.07 -6.34 14.56
CA TYR A 23 7.73 -7.62 14.82
C TYR A 23 9.21 -7.55 14.43
N LEU A 24 10.04 -6.99 15.30
CA LEU A 24 11.48 -6.95 15.07
C LEU A 24 12.17 -8.20 15.66
N ASN A 25 12.66 -9.09 14.79
CA ASN A 25 13.49 -10.23 15.18
C ASN A 25 15.00 -9.84 15.17
N LYS A 26 15.89 -10.75 15.59
CA LYS A 26 17.35 -10.50 15.58
C LYS A 26 17.91 -10.17 14.17
N ASN A 27 17.23 -10.59 13.10
CA ASN A 27 17.67 -10.32 11.72
C ASN A 27 17.42 -8.86 11.30
N VAL A 28 16.57 -8.12 12.04
CA VAL A 28 16.41 -6.67 11.88
C VAL A 28 17.69 -5.90 12.11
N VAL A 29 18.57 -6.40 12.99
CA VAL A 29 19.86 -5.75 13.25
C VAL A 29 20.70 -5.68 11.97
N TYR A 30 20.78 -6.78 11.21
CA TYR A 30 21.54 -6.83 9.96
C TYR A 30 20.99 -5.87 8.89
N TRP A 31 19.67 -5.86 8.67
CA TRP A 31 19.09 -4.92 7.72
C TRP A 31 19.31 -3.47 8.12
N LYS A 32 19.07 -3.15 9.40
CA LYS A 32 19.24 -1.80 9.92
C LYS A 32 20.69 -1.33 9.78
N GLU A 33 21.66 -2.17 10.12
CA GLU A 33 23.09 -1.88 9.92
C GLU A 33 23.43 -1.68 8.43
N TYR A 34 22.78 -2.44 7.55
CA TYR A 34 23.05 -2.37 6.12
C TYR A 34 22.50 -1.09 5.47
N VAL A 35 21.32 -0.61 5.87
CA VAL A 35 20.66 0.54 5.22
C VAL A 35 20.81 1.86 5.98
N ALA A 36 21.09 1.84 7.28
CA ALA A 36 21.06 3.06 8.10
C ALA A 36 21.97 4.16 7.55
N ASN A 37 21.41 5.37 7.45
CA ASN A 37 22.07 6.57 6.92
C ASN A 37 22.50 6.49 5.44
N LYS A 38 22.05 5.48 4.69
CA LYS A 38 22.36 5.34 3.27
C LYS A 38 21.21 5.79 2.39
N SER A 39 21.50 5.97 1.10
CA SER A 39 20.50 6.26 0.09
C SER A 39 20.68 5.37 -1.14
N SER A 40 19.61 5.24 -1.93
CA SER A 40 19.67 4.70 -3.29
C SER A 40 18.76 5.51 -4.20
N SER A 41 18.94 5.38 -5.52
CA SER A 41 18.12 6.05 -6.52
C SER A 41 17.78 5.11 -7.66
N ASP A 42 16.51 5.08 -8.06
CA ASP A 42 16.07 4.29 -9.20
C ASP A 42 16.34 4.98 -10.54
N ILE A 43 16.04 4.27 -11.64
CA ILE A 43 16.20 4.78 -13.01
C ILE A 43 15.31 6.01 -13.32
N TYR A 44 14.29 6.26 -12.50
CA TYR A 44 13.39 7.40 -12.61
C TYR A 44 13.86 8.58 -11.74
N GLN A 45 15.06 8.48 -11.15
CA GLN A 45 15.66 9.47 -10.25
C GLN A 45 14.87 9.66 -8.95
N ASN A 46 14.01 8.71 -8.58
CA ASN A 46 13.41 8.73 -7.25
C ASN A 46 14.46 8.33 -6.22
N ILE A 47 14.42 8.95 -5.04
CA ILE A 47 15.42 8.74 -3.98
C ILE A 47 14.79 7.97 -2.83
N TYR A 48 15.48 6.92 -2.39
CA TYR A 48 15.14 6.08 -1.24
C TYR A 48 16.18 6.36 -0.17
N ARG A 49 15.86 7.22 0.80
CA ARG A 49 16.79 7.65 1.84
C ARG A 49 16.43 7.03 3.18
N PHE A 50 17.37 6.31 3.78
CA PHE A 50 17.20 5.66 5.07
C PHE A 50 17.84 6.48 6.18
N ASP A 51 17.14 6.62 7.31
CA ASP A 51 17.66 7.31 8.49
C ASP A 51 18.45 6.36 9.41
N LYS A 52 18.91 6.87 10.56
CA LYS A 52 19.62 6.07 11.58
C LYS A 52 18.78 4.92 12.17
N ASN A 53 17.46 5.00 12.06
CA ASN A 53 16.53 3.97 12.52
C ASN A 53 16.18 2.97 11.42
N ALA A 54 16.71 3.16 10.21
CA ALA A 54 16.32 2.47 8.98
C ALA A 54 14.88 2.76 8.55
N ASP A 55 14.25 3.83 9.05
CA ASP A 55 13.03 4.37 8.45
C ASP A 55 13.39 5.05 7.13
N MET A 56 12.46 5.06 6.18
CA MET A 56 12.73 5.50 4.80
C MET A 56 11.89 6.71 4.41
N ASP A 57 12.57 7.74 3.90
CA ASP A 57 11.96 8.79 3.10
C ASP A 57 12.08 8.44 1.62
N PHE A 58 10.94 8.27 0.94
CA PHE A 58 10.87 8.14 -0.50
C PHE A 58 10.54 9.50 -1.14
N ILE A 59 11.39 9.95 -2.05
CA ILE A 59 11.28 11.25 -2.71
C ILE A 59 11.09 11.00 -4.20
N VAL A 60 9.90 11.31 -4.71
CA VAL A 60 9.59 11.17 -6.14
C VAL A 60 10.24 12.31 -6.90
N TYR A 61 10.92 12.00 -7.99
CA TYR A 61 11.55 13.01 -8.83
C TYR A 61 10.52 14.05 -9.33
N GLY A 62 10.85 15.33 -9.20
CA GLY A 62 9.95 16.43 -9.57
C GLY A 62 8.90 16.80 -8.52
N TYR A 63 8.77 16.05 -7.42
CA TYR A 63 7.84 16.34 -6.33
C TYR A 63 8.58 16.80 -5.06
N LYS A 64 8.04 17.83 -4.40
CA LYS A 64 8.61 18.36 -3.15
C LYS A 64 8.26 17.52 -1.92
N SER A 65 7.12 16.82 -1.94
CA SER A 65 6.65 16.02 -0.82
C SER A 65 7.35 14.67 -0.79
N LYS A 66 7.82 14.28 0.40
CA LYS A 66 8.38 12.96 0.66
C LYS A 66 7.32 12.03 1.26
N ILE A 67 7.37 10.77 0.88
CA ILE A 67 6.54 9.70 1.44
C ILE A 67 7.34 9.00 2.51
N LYS A 68 6.81 8.97 3.73
CA LYS A 68 7.47 8.36 4.88
C LYS A 68 7.04 6.91 5.03
N TYR A 69 8.04 6.05 5.14
CA TYR A 69 7.87 4.63 5.40
C TYR A 69 8.61 4.26 6.68
N LYS A 70 8.00 3.40 7.49
CA LYS A 70 8.60 2.88 8.71
C LYS A 70 8.98 1.42 8.53
N LEU A 71 10.16 1.06 9.00
CA LEU A 71 10.59 -0.34 9.04
C LEU A 71 9.68 -1.10 10.01
N PHE A 72 9.16 -2.24 9.57
CA PHE A 72 8.08 -2.94 10.27
C PHE A 72 8.41 -4.38 10.63
N LEU A 73 8.86 -5.15 9.65
CA LEU A 73 9.09 -6.59 9.78
C LEU A 73 10.26 -6.99 8.89
N MET A 74 11.02 -8.00 9.32
CA MET A 74 11.99 -8.71 8.51
C MET A 74 11.53 -10.15 8.35
N LYS A 75 11.20 -10.57 7.12
CA LYS A 75 10.82 -11.96 6.84
C LYS A 75 12.03 -12.87 6.84
N GLU A 76 13.03 -12.45 6.07
CA GLU A 76 14.27 -13.15 5.75
C GLU A 76 15.44 -12.17 5.93
N PRO A 77 16.70 -12.63 6.06
CA PRO A 77 17.85 -11.75 6.28
C PRO A 77 17.98 -10.60 5.27
N ASN A 78 17.50 -10.83 4.04
CA ASN A 78 17.59 -9.90 2.92
C ASN A 78 16.23 -9.37 2.48
N GLU A 79 15.16 -9.53 3.26
CA GLU A 79 13.81 -9.07 2.91
C GLU A 79 13.19 -8.29 4.06
N ALA A 80 12.88 -7.02 3.79
CA ALA A 80 12.30 -6.09 4.74
C ALA A 80 10.95 -5.59 4.28
N PHE A 81 10.04 -5.44 5.24
CA PHE A 81 8.76 -4.80 5.05
C PHE A 81 8.74 -3.43 5.68
N TYR A 82 8.17 -2.51 4.94
CA TYR A 82 7.97 -1.14 5.36
C TYR A 82 6.50 -0.78 5.22
N TYR A 83 5.97 0.09 6.08
CA TYR A 83 4.62 0.62 5.88
C TYR A 83 4.61 2.14 5.72
N LYS A 84 3.69 2.65 4.90
CA LYS A 84 3.24 4.05 4.97
C LYS A 84 1.86 4.13 5.62
N ASN A 85 1.64 5.17 6.42
CA ASN A 85 0.29 5.53 6.86
C ASN A 85 -0.34 6.44 5.80
N VAL A 86 -1.48 6.04 5.26
CA VAL A 86 -2.28 6.85 4.34
C VAL A 86 -3.74 6.76 4.73
N THR A 87 -4.57 7.57 4.09
CA THR A 87 -6.01 7.43 4.24
C THR A 87 -6.55 6.42 3.23
N LEU A 88 -7.56 5.63 3.61
CA LEU A 88 -8.19 4.67 2.71
C LEU A 88 -8.73 5.38 1.46
N LYS A 89 -9.20 6.62 1.59
CA LYS A 89 -9.64 7.43 0.44
C LYS A 89 -8.52 7.62 -0.57
N SER A 90 -7.38 8.11 -0.10
CA SER A 90 -6.21 8.39 -0.95
C SER A 90 -5.74 7.11 -1.64
N TYR A 91 -5.70 6.00 -0.90
CA TYR A 91 -5.32 4.71 -1.46
C TYR A 91 -6.27 4.24 -2.57
N ILE A 92 -7.58 4.35 -2.36
CA ILE A 92 -8.58 4.00 -3.37
C ILE A 92 -8.44 4.86 -4.63
N ILE A 93 -8.26 6.19 -4.47
CA ILE A 93 -8.06 7.12 -5.59
C ILE A 93 -6.78 6.78 -6.37
N GLU A 94 -5.67 6.52 -5.66
CA GLU A 94 -4.38 6.14 -6.27
C GLU A 94 -4.45 4.80 -7.01
N SER A 95 -5.21 3.83 -6.48
CA SER A 95 -5.24 2.46 -6.99
C SER A 95 -6.27 2.22 -8.10
N LEU A 96 -7.30 3.06 -8.21
CA LEU A 96 -8.35 2.91 -9.23
C LEU A 96 -8.25 4.01 -10.29
N PRO A 97 -7.82 3.69 -11.53
CA PRO A 97 -7.64 4.67 -12.60
C PRO A 97 -8.88 5.52 -12.91
N SER A 98 -10.08 4.93 -12.81
CA SER A 98 -11.34 5.65 -13.05
C SER A 98 -11.65 6.71 -11.99
N LEU A 99 -11.12 6.55 -10.77
CA LEU A 99 -11.21 7.56 -9.72
C LEU A 99 -10.07 8.58 -9.81
N ASN A 100 -8.90 8.23 -10.34
CA ASN A 100 -7.84 9.21 -10.58
C ASN A 100 -8.29 10.29 -11.58
N LEU A 101 -9.08 9.90 -12.59
CA LEU A 101 -9.71 10.84 -13.55
C LEU A 101 -10.66 11.86 -12.89
N TYR A 102 -11.07 11.66 -11.65
CA TYR A 102 -11.90 12.60 -10.90
C TYR A 102 -11.14 13.84 -10.45
N GLU A 103 -9.89 13.69 -9.97
CA GLU A 103 -9.07 14.85 -9.62
C GLU A 103 -8.80 15.70 -10.86
N ASP A 104 -8.60 15.05 -11.99
CA ASP A 104 -8.46 15.74 -13.28
C ASP A 104 -9.77 16.40 -13.72
N ALA A 105 -10.92 15.74 -13.56
CA ALA A 105 -12.22 16.33 -13.89
C ALA A 105 -12.54 17.55 -13.02
N LEU A 106 -12.21 17.52 -11.72
CA LEU A 106 -12.37 18.67 -10.81
C LEU A 106 -11.46 19.84 -11.21
N LYS A 107 -10.20 19.58 -11.53
CA LYS A 107 -9.28 20.62 -12.04
C LYS A 107 -9.78 21.24 -13.34
N ASN A 108 -10.43 20.45 -14.18
CA ASN A 108 -10.90 20.85 -15.51
C ASN A 108 -12.38 21.25 -15.58
N ASN A 109 -13.10 21.28 -14.45
CA ASN A 109 -14.52 21.61 -14.36
C ASN A 109 -15.44 20.77 -15.29
N ASP A 110 -15.07 19.51 -15.54
CA ASP A 110 -15.83 18.58 -16.39
C ASP A 110 -16.88 17.83 -15.55
N ASN A 111 -18.09 18.38 -15.55
CA ASN A 111 -19.21 17.88 -14.78
C ASN A 111 -19.75 16.52 -15.26
N SER A 112 -19.41 16.08 -16.48
CA SER A 112 -19.91 14.81 -17.04
C SER A 112 -19.40 13.57 -16.30
N ARG A 113 -18.28 13.71 -15.58
CA ARG A 113 -17.62 12.64 -14.81
C ARG A 113 -17.85 12.73 -13.29
N LEU A 114 -18.56 13.77 -12.82
CA LEU A 114 -18.73 14.04 -11.39
C LEU A 114 -19.86 13.20 -10.74
N TYR A 115 -20.84 12.72 -11.51
CA TYR A 115 -22.00 11.98 -10.97
C TYR A 115 -21.60 10.67 -10.27
N ILE A 116 -20.61 9.96 -10.81
CA ILE A 116 -20.06 8.71 -10.23
C ILE A 116 -19.36 8.97 -8.88
N ASN A 117 -18.90 10.20 -8.63
CA ASN A 117 -18.03 10.53 -7.52
C ASN A 117 -18.70 11.25 -6.34
N GLU A 118 -19.89 11.84 -6.55
CA GLU A 118 -20.66 12.44 -5.46
C GLU A 118 -21.00 11.39 -4.38
N TYR A 119 -21.29 10.16 -4.81
CA TYR A 119 -21.52 9.01 -3.92
C TYR A 119 -20.26 8.62 -3.15
N PHE A 120 -19.09 8.59 -3.79
CA PHE A 120 -17.81 8.32 -3.13
C PHE A 120 -17.53 9.33 -2.02
N ASN A 121 -17.79 10.62 -2.24
CA ASN A 121 -17.57 11.63 -1.18
C ASN A 121 -18.60 11.55 -0.05
N LYS A 122 -19.88 11.26 -0.32
CA LYS A 122 -20.94 11.27 0.69
C LYS A 122 -20.99 10.01 1.56
N THR A 123 -20.61 8.85 1.02
CA THR A 123 -20.79 7.55 1.69
C THR A 123 -19.51 7.01 2.35
N PHE A 124 -18.40 7.74 2.23
CA PHE A 124 -17.08 7.24 2.60
C PHE A 124 -16.61 7.74 3.97
N SER A 125 -16.37 6.80 4.89
CA SER A 125 -15.67 7.10 6.13
C SER A 125 -14.17 7.02 5.90
N ASN A 126 -13.52 8.18 5.88
CA ASN A 126 -12.09 8.23 5.67
C ASN A 126 -11.34 7.80 6.95
N LYS A 127 -10.77 6.59 6.92
CA LYS A 127 -9.92 6.06 7.99
C LYS A 127 -8.45 6.00 7.57
N SER A 128 -7.56 6.10 8.55
CA SER A 128 -6.15 5.77 8.34
C SER A 128 -5.97 4.27 8.14
N ILE A 129 -5.08 3.92 7.23
CA ILE A 129 -4.66 2.56 6.92
C ILE A 129 -3.14 2.49 6.83
N TYR A 130 -2.61 1.27 6.92
CA TYR A 130 -1.18 0.99 6.79
C TYR A 130 -0.96 0.17 5.52
N LEU A 131 -0.13 0.68 4.61
CA LEU A 131 0.16 0.02 3.34
C LEU A 131 1.58 -0.54 3.36
N PRO A 132 1.75 -1.87 3.29
CA PRO A 132 3.06 -2.49 3.27
C PRO A 132 3.70 -2.44 1.88
N ILE A 133 5.01 -2.23 1.84
CA ILE A 133 5.88 -2.44 0.69
C ILE A 133 7.06 -3.33 1.09
N GLY A 134 7.60 -4.08 0.14
CA GLY A 134 8.71 -5.00 0.36
C GLY A 134 9.99 -4.52 -0.32
N PHE A 135 11.11 -4.61 0.39
CA PHE A 135 12.44 -4.41 -0.16
C PHE A 135 13.28 -5.67 -0.01
N SER A 136 14.19 -5.88 -0.95
CA SER A 136 15.15 -6.99 -0.90
C SER A 136 16.57 -6.56 -1.25
N PHE A 137 17.57 -7.23 -0.68
CA PHE A 137 18.96 -7.11 -1.11
C PHE A 137 19.41 -8.35 -1.89
N LYS A 138 19.91 -8.13 -3.10
CA LYS A 138 20.56 -9.16 -3.94
C LYS A 138 21.74 -8.53 -4.66
N ASP A 139 22.90 -9.17 -4.63
CA ASP A 139 24.11 -8.73 -5.36
C ASP A 139 24.48 -7.24 -5.14
N ASN A 140 24.42 -6.78 -3.88
CA ASN A 140 24.67 -5.39 -3.46
C ASN A 140 23.70 -4.33 -4.05
N ASN A 141 22.58 -4.75 -4.62
CA ASN A 141 21.53 -3.85 -5.09
C ASN A 141 20.30 -3.96 -4.19
N LEU A 142 19.69 -2.82 -3.92
CA LEU A 142 18.37 -2.69 -3.34
C LEU A 142 17.32 -2.93 -4.42
N TYR A 143 16.33 -3.74 -4.09
CA TYR A 143 15.16 -4.01 -4.91
C TYR A 143 13.88 -3.65 -4.16
N ILE A 144 12.82 -3.33 -4.89
CA ILE A 144 11.47 -3.15 -4.38
C ILE A 144 10.52 -4.14 -5.06
N ALA A 145 9.61 -4.73 -4.28
CA ALA A 145 8.53 -5.54 -4.84
C ALA A 145 7.53 -4.63 -5.56
N LYS A 146 7.29 -4.91 -6.86
CA LYS A 146 6.45 -4.06 -7.70
C LYS A 146 4.96 -4.21 -7.42
N LYS A 147 4.56 -5.39 -6.94
CA LYS A 147 3.15 -5.81 -6.87
C LYS A 147 2.88 -6.68 -5.64
N TYR A 148 1.59 -6.83 -5.36
CA TYR A 148 1.07 -7.85 -4.45
C TYR A 148 0.74 -9.13 -5.24
N GLY A 149 0.82 -10.27 -4.58
CA GLY A 149 0.59 -11.59 -5.13
C GLY A 149 -0.88 -11.94 -5.34
N ARG A 150 -1.11 -13.22 -5.60
CA ARG A 150 -2.43 -13.75 -5.97
C ARG A 150 -3.50 -13.53 -4.91
N ASP A 151 -3.19 -13.75 -3.64
CA ASP A 151 -4.17 -13.62 -2.55
C ASP A 151 -4.82 -12.22 -2.51
N TYR A 152 -4.01 -11.17 -2.61
CA TYR A 152 -4.51 -9.80 -2.67
C TYR A 152 -5.25 -9.51 -3.97
N THR A 153 -4.68 -9.91 -5.11
CA THR A 153 -5.27 -9.60 -6.43
C THR A 153 -6.60 -10.31 -6.66
N ASP A 154 -6.79 -11.51 -6.09
CA ASP A 154 -8.05 -12.24 -6.09
C ASP A 154 -9.10 -11.56 -5.20
N ARG A 155 -8.72 -11.13 -3.99
CA ARG A 155 -9.59 -10.34 -3.09
C ARG A 155 -10.03 -9.04 -3.76
N LEU A 156 -9.11 -8.31 -4.36
CA LEU A 156 -9.39 -7.07 -5.09
C LEU A 156 -10.34 -7.33 -6.27
N SER A 157 -10.05 -8.35 -7.07
CA SER A 157 -10.89 -8.73 -8.21
C SER A 157 -12.31 -9.11 -7.80
N HIS A 158 -12.45 -9.86 -6.71
CA HIS A 158 -13.76 -10.20 -6.15
C HIS A 158 -14.51 -8.96 -5.66
N TRP A 159 -13.84 -8.07 -4.95
CA TRP A 159 -14.45 -6.82 -4.47
C TRP A 159 -14.91 -5.94 -5.64
N LEU A 160 -14.08 -5.77 -6.67
CA LEU A 160 -14.41 -4.97 -7.87
C LEU A 160 -15.66 -5.50 -8.58
N ARG A 161 -15.78 -6.83 -8.74
CA ARG A 161 -16.96 -7.47 -9.36
C ARG A 161 -18.23 -7.30 -8.53
N LYS A 162 -18.11 -7.27 -7.19
CA LYS A 162 -19.24 -7.09 -6.28
C LYS A 162 -19.71 -5.63 -6.20
N ASN A 163 -18.81 -4.68 -6.39
CA ASN A 163 -19.02 -3.26 -6.13
C ASN A 163 -19.08 -2.41 -7.41
N GLY A 164 -19.07 -2.99 -8.60
CA GLY A 164 -19.11 -2.17 -9.80
C GLY A 164 -19.29 -2.98 -11.06
N TYR A 165 -19.13 -2.29 -12.17
CA TYR A 165 -19.33 -2.80 -13.52
C TYR A 165 -18.10 -2.51 -14.37
N GLY A 166 -17.87 -3.33 -15.39
CA GLY A 166 -16.68 -3.22 -16.24
C GLY A 166 -15.43 -3.86 -15.63
N MET A 167 -14.28 -3.67 -16.29
CA MET A 167 -13.00 -4.26 -15.88
C MET A 167 -11.84 -3.29 -16.12
N GLY A 168 -10.80 -3.40 -15.30
CA GLY A 168 -9.57 -2.61 -15.45
C GLY A 168 -9.84 -1.10 -15.41
N LYS A 169 -9.40 -0.38 -16.45
CA LYS A 169 -9.55 1.07 -16.56
C LYS A 169 -11.00 1.54 -16.79
N GLU A 170 -11.86 0.63 -17.21
CA GLU A 170 -13.28 0.90 -17.50
C GLU A 170 -14.19 0.56 -16.31
N TRP A 171 -13.60 0.16 -15.18
CA TRP A 171 -14.37 -0.16 -13.98
C TRP A 171 -15.07 1.10 -13.43
N ILE A 172 -16.38 0.99 -13.22
CA ILE A 172 -17.26 2.04 -12.71
C ILE A 172 -17.92 1.55 -11.41
N PRO A 173 -17.85 2.31 -10.30
CA PRO A 173 -18.50 1.93 -9.05
C PRO A 173 -20.03 1.95 -9.19
N ALA A 174 -20.68 1.00 -8.53
CA ALA A 174 -22.14 1.03 -8.35
C ALA A 174 -22.58 2.16 -7.41
N ILE A 175 -23.87 2.51 -7.42
CA ILE A 175 -24.42 3.56 -6.54
C ILE A 175 -24.28 3.21 -5.05
N ASN A 176 -24.32 1.91 -4.72
CA ASN A 176 -24.33 1.36 -3.37
C ASN A 176 -23.00 0.70 -2.98
N VAL A 177 -21.87 1.18 -3.50
CA VAL A 177 -20.56 0.62 -3.17
C VAL A 177 -20.26 0.65 -1.67
N ASP A 178 -19.79 -0.48 -1.16
CA ASP A 178 -19.23 -0.59 0.17
C ASP A 178 -17.73 -0.30 0.15
N TRP A 179 -17.39 0.98 0.14
CA TRP A 179 -16.01 1.44 0.12
C TRP A 179 -15.21 1.08 1.38
N ASN A 180 -15.89 0.83 2.50
CA ASN A 180 -15.23 0.48 3.76
C ASN A 180 -14.66 -0.95 3.75
N SER A 181 -15.15 -1.81 2.85
CA SER A 181 -14.63 -3.17 2.61
C SER A 181 -13.61 -3.25 1.48
N TYR A 182 -13.16 -2.11 0.94
CA TYR A 182 -12.10 -2.10 -0.08
C TYR A 182 -10.86 -2.87 0.41
N PRO A 183 -10.35 -3.85 -0.35
CA PRO A 183 -9.25 -4.69 0.11
C PRO A 183 -7.98 -3.89 0.36
N ILE A 184 -7.47 -3.98 1.58
CA ILE A 184 -6.17 -3.44 1.97
C ILE A 184 -5.16 -4.60 1.89
N PRO A 185 -4.02 -4.40 1.20
CA PRO A 185 -2.98 -5.42 1.11
C PRO A 185 -2.25 -5.61 2.44
N MET A 186 -1.84 -6.84 2.69
CA MET A 186 -1.08 -7.26 3.88
C MET A 186 0.36 -7.62 3.49
N GLU A 187 1.27 -7.65 4.47
CA GLU A 187 2.70 -7.88 4.23
C GLU A 187 2.98 -9.25 3.60
N HIS A 188 2.28 -10.30 4.03
CA HIS A 188 2.43 -11.64 3.44
C HIS A 188 1.92 -11.74 2.00
N GLU A 189 1.13 -10.75 1.54
CA GLU A 189 0.62 -10.69 0.17
C GLU A 189 1.58 -9.98 -0.79
N ILE A 190 2.79 -9.60 -0.38
CA ILE A 190 3.81 -9.03 -1.28
C ILE A 190 4.38 -10.11 -2.21
N ASP A 191 4.49 -9.80 -3.51
CA ASP A 191 5.06 -10.71 -4.50
C ASP A 191 6.59 -10.56 -4.60
N TRP A 192 7.30 -11.45 -3.93
CA TRP A 192 8.77 -11.50 -3.93
C TRP A 192 9.38 -12.02 -5.25
N ASN A 193 8.55 -12.48 -6.20
CA ASN A 193 9.02 -12.91 -7.52
C ASN A 193 9.07 -11.77 -8.54
N ASP A 194 8.39 -10.65 -8.30
CA ASP A 194 8.37 -9.46 -9.17
C ASP A 194 9.09 -8.29 -8.51
N LEU A 195 10.43 -8.30 -8.61
CA LEU A 195 11.32 -7.32 -8.01
C LEU A 195 11.86 -6.35 -9.06
N GLU A 196 11.82 -5.06 -8.75
CA GLU A 196 12.46 -4.00 -9.53
C GLU A 196 13.73 -3.52 -8.84
N ILE A 197 14.80 -3.40 -9.62
CA ILE A 197 16.06 -2.84 -9.12
C ILE A 197 15.88 -1.35 -8.87
N ILE A 198 16.23 -0.91 -7.67
CA ILE A 198 16.40 0.51 -7.35
C ILE A 198 17.83 0.88 -7.69
N GLY A 199 18.80 0.24 -7.05
CA GLY A 199 20.22 0.49 -7.30
C GLY A 199 21.07 0.15 -6.09
N LYS A 200 22.33 0.57 -6.12
CA LYS A 200 23.25 0.38 -5.00
C LYS A 200 22.97 1.38 -3.89
N LEU A 201 23.24 0.97 -2.66
CA LEU A 201 23.30 1.90 -1.54
C LEU A 201 24.62 2.66 -1.54
N PHE A 202 24.58 3.93 -1.16
CA PHE A 202 25.74 4.80 -0.94
C PHE A 202 25.53 5.73 0.25
#